data_AF-W1YHD3-F1
#
_entry.id   AF-W1YHD3-F1
#
_cell.length_a   1.000
_cell.length_b   1.000
_cell.length_c   1.000
_cell.angle_alpha   90.00
_cell.angle_beta   90.00
_cell.angle_gamma   90.00
#
_symmetry.space_group_name_H-M   'P 1'
#
loop_
_entity.id
_entity.type
_entity.pdbx_description
1 polymer ?
#
loop_
_entity_poly.entity_id
_entity_poly.type
_entity_poly.pdbx_seq_one_letter_code
_entity_poly.pdbx_strand_id
1 'polypeptide(L)' 'LSPAARAYLEPLAQRAQRLTRQRFGNTVSFYVPLYLSNLCANDCTYCGFSMSNRIKRKTLDEADIARESAA' A
#
# COMPACT_ATOMS: atom_id res chain seq x y z
N LEU A 1 3.09 17.04 10.94
CA LEU A 1 1.66 17.14 11.31
C LEU A 1 1.37 18.56 11.79
N SER A 2 0.21 19.13 11.42
CA SER A 2 -0.16 20.51 11.79
C SER A 2 -0.22 20.70 13.31
N PRO A 3 0.34 21.79 13.87
CA PRO A 3 0.21 22.11 15.30
C PRO A 3 -1.24 22.16 15.78
N ALA A 4 -2.16 22.65 14.94
CA ALA A 4 -3.58 22.74 15.26
C ALA A 4 -4.25 21.36 15.48
N ALA A 5 -3.70 20.30 14.87
CA ALA A 5 -4.26 18.96 14.98
C ALA A 5 -3.85 18.24 16.29
N ARG A 6 -2.86 18.74 17.03
CA ARG A 6 -2.21 18.02 18.14
C ARG A 6 -3.19 17.53 19.20
N ALA A 7 -4.16 18.37 19.59
CA ALA A 7 -5.15 18.03 20.61
C ALA A 7 -6.20 16.98 20.14
N TYR A 8 -6.28 16.72 18.84
CA TYR A 8 -7.32 15.88 18.25
C TYR A 8 -6.82 14.50 17.84
N LEU A 9 -5.52 14.32 17.60
CA LEU A 9 -4.96 13.06 17.05
C LEU A 9 -5.26 11.85 17.94
N GLU A 10 -4.98 11.94 19.23
CA GLU A 10 -5.19 10.82 20.16
C GLU A 10 -6.68 10.50 20.37
N PRO A 11 -7.56 11.48 20.65
CA PRO A 11 -9.01 11.22 20.71
C PRO A 11 -9.57 10.57 19.44
N LEU A 12 -9.10 11.00 18.27
CA LEU A 12 -9.50 10.42 16.98
C LEU A 12 -8.98 8.98 16.83
N ALA A 13 -7.72 8.71 17.18
CA ALA A 13 -7.14 7.38 17.13
C ALA A 13 -7.91 6.38 18.02
N GLN A 14 -8.23 6.76 19.26
CA GLN A 14 -9.03 5.92 20.16
C GLN A 14 -10.45 5.68 19.63
N ARG A 15 -11.08 6.70 19.06
CA ARG A 15 -12.41 6.56 18.45
C ARG A 15 -12.37 5.59 17.27
N ALA A 16 -11.38 5.73 16.39
CA ALA A 16 -11.18 4.82 15.26
C ALA A 16 -10.96 3.38 15.72
N GLN A 17 -10.10 3.16 16.72
CA GLN A 17 -9.85 1.83 17.29
C GLN A 17 -11.13 1.18 17.83
N ARG A 18 -11.96 1.93 18.58
CA ARG A 18 -13.24 1.42 19.10
C ARG A 18 -14.17 0.99 17.97
N LEU A 19 -14.34 1.83 16.95
CA LEU A 19 -15.20 1.53 15.80
C LEU A 19 -14.68 0.31 15.01
N THR A 20 -13.37 0.22 14.79
CA THR A 20 -12.75 -0.94 14.14
C THR A 20 -13.01 -2.21 14.93
N ARG A 21 -12.84 -2.20 16.26
CA ARG A 21 -13.10 -3.39 17.10
C ARG A 21 -14.58 -3.77 17.15
N GLN A 22 -15.49 -2.79 17.17
CA GLN A 22 -16.92 -3.06 17.09
C GLN A 22 -17.31 -3.79 15.80
N ARG A 23 -16.62 -3.51 14.69
CA ARG A 23 -16.93 -4.11 13.38
C ARG A 23 -16.14 -5.38 13.07
N PHE A 24 -14.86 -5.44 13.45
CA PHE A 24 -13.92 -6.48 13.02
C PHE A 24 -13.35 -7.31 14.17
N GLY A 25 -13.75 -7.01 15.42
CA GLY A 25 -13.17 -7.64 16.61
C GLY A 25 -11.68 -7.32 16.74
N ASN A 26 -10.91 -8.30 17.19
CA ASN A 26 -9.45 -8.18 17.33
C ASN A 26 -8.68 -8.82 16.16
N THR A 27 -9.36 -9.13 15.06
CA THR A 27 -8.75 -9.83 13.92
C THR A 27 -7.86 -8.89 13.10
N VAL A 28 -6.68 -9.37 12.70
CA VAL A 28 -5.77 -8.69 11.77
C VAL A 28 -5.65 -9.56 10.52
N SER A 29 -6.01 -9.00 9.36
CA SER A 29 -5.89 -9.68 8.07
C SER A 29 -4.50 -9.44 7.47
N PHE A 30 -3.85 -10.52 7.05
CA PHE A 30 -2.59 -10.47 6.32
C PHE A 30 -2.83 -10.72 4.84
N TYR A 31 -2.09 -10.04 3.98
CA TYR A 31 -2.03 -10.30 2.55
C TYR A 31 -0.64 -9.93 2.03
N VAL A 32 -0.24 -10.54 0.91
CA VAL A 32 1.04 -10.27 0.25
C VAL A 32 0.75 -9.68 -1.13
N PRO A 33 1.09 -8.41 -1.39
CA PRO A 33 0.91 -7.82 -2.71
C PRO A 33 1.99 -8.35 -3.68
N LEU A 34 1.56 -8.76 -4.89
CA LEU A 34 2.45 -9.13 -5.99
C LEU A 34 2.36 -8.08 -7.10
N TYR A 35 3.45 -7.34 -7.34
CA TYR A 35 3.53 -6.39 -8.45
C TYR A 35 3.91 -7.12 -9.74
N LEU A 36 2.96 -7.22 -10.68
CA LEU A 36 3.17 -7.92 -11.96
C LEU A 36 3.97 -7.09 -12.97
N SER A 37 3.97 -5.77 -12.85
CA SER A 37 4.73 -4.89 -13.72
C SER A 37 5.09 -3.59 -13.00
N ASN A 38 6.25 -3.04 -13.33
CA ASN A 38 6.63 -1.67 -12.96
C ASN A 38 6.60 -0.70 -14.16
N LEU A 39 6.02 -1.11 -15.29
CA LEU A 39 5.79 -0.23 -16.43
C LEU A 39 4.62 0.70 -16.13
N CYS A 40 4.81 2.01 -16.28
CA CYS A 40 3.78 3.01 -16.08
C CYS A 40 3.96 4.14 -17.10
N ALA A 41 2.85 4.63 -17.66
CA ALA A 41 2.84 5.73 -18.62
C ALA A 41 2.69 7.12 -17.96
N ASN A 42 2.30 7.16 -16.68
CA ASN A 42 2.04 8.40 -15.96
C ASN A 42 3.31 9.02 -15.38
N ASP A 43 3.28 10.33 -15.18
CA ASP A 43 4.38 11.10 -14.57
C ASP A 43 4.03 11.62 -13.16
N CYS A 44 3.80 10.69 -12.23
CA CYS A 44 3.45 11.02 -10.85
C CYS A 44 4.69 11.44 -10.04
N THR A 45 4.70 12.66 -9.53
CA THR A 45 5.83 13.24 -8.75
C THR A 45 6.18 12.49 -7.46
N TYR A 46 5.29 11.64 -6.96
CA TYR A 46 5.45 10.86 -5.74
C TYR A 46 5.71 9.37 -5.99
N CYS A 47 5.75 8.90 -7.24
CA CYS A 47 5.79 7.49 -7.56
C CYS A 47 7.17 7.05 -8.08
N GLY A 48 7.74 5.99 -7.50
CA GLY A 48 8.98 5.40 -8.00
C GLY A 48 8.89 4.82 -9.42
N PHE A 49 7.68 4.46 -9.88
CA PHE A 49 7.44 3.94 -11.22
C PHE A 49 7.09 5.02 -12.24
N SER A 50 7.17 6.31 -11.89
CA SER A 50 6.93 7.42 -12.82
C SER A 50 7.64 7.21 -14.15
N MET A 51 6.99 7.51 -15.29
CA MET A 51 7.50 7.22 -16.62
C MET A 51 8.86 7.88 -16.89
N SER A 52 9.05 9.09 -16.37
CA SER A 52 10.30 9.85 -16.44
C SER A 52 11.48 9.21 -15.69
N ASN A 53 11.22 8.30 -14.75
CA ASN A 53 12.28 7.62 -14.00
C ASN A 53 12.99 6.58 -14.88
N ARG A 54 14.32 6.70 -15.00
CA ARG A 54 15.20 5.78 -15.72
C ARG A 54 15.53 4.55 -14.87
N ILE A 55 14.56 3.66 -14.73
CA ILE A 55 14.70 2.37 -14.02
C ILE A 55 14.54 1.20 -15.00
N LYS A 56 15.09 0.03 -14.66
CA LYS A 56 14.84 -1.20 -15.43
C LYS A 56 13.36 -1.57 -15.33
N ARG A 57 12.68 -1.59 -16.46
CA ARG A 57 11.27 -2.00 -16.53
C ARG A 57 11.15 -3.51 -16.72
N LYS A 58 10.21 -4.13 -16.03
CA LYS A 58 9.88 -5.55 -16.14
C LYS A 58 8.37 -5.72 -15.99
N THR A 59 7.81 -6.52 -16.89
CA THR A 59 6.51 -7.16 -16.73
C THR A 59 6.79 -8.65 -16.56
N LEU A 60 6.21 -9.26 -15.52
CA LEU A 60 6.33 -10.69 -15.28
C LEU A 60 5.57 -11.46 -16.35
N ASP A 61 6.17 -12.55 -16.84
CA ASP A 61 5.47 -13.54 -17.65
C ASP A 61 4.75 -14.57 -16.76
N GLU A 62 4.01 -15.49 -17.37
CA GLU A 62 3.24 -16.49 -16.63
C GLU A 62 4.13 -17.39 -15.76
N ALA A 63 5.35 -17.71 -16.22
CA ALA A 63 6.30 -18.53 -15.49
C ALA A 63 6.86 -17.79 -14.27
N ASP A 64 7.18 -16.51 -14.42
CA ASP A 64 7.53 -15.62 -13.31
C ASP A 64 6.40 -15.55 -12.29
N ILE A 65 5.17 -15.31 -12.73
CA ILE A 65 4.01 -15.20 -11.84
C ILE A 65 3.79 -16.51 -11.06
N ALA A 66 3.85 -17.65 -11.74
CA ALA A 66 3.71 -18.95 -11.09
C ALA A 66 4.81 -19.16 -10.04
N ARG A 67 6.05 -18.76 -10.33
CA ARG A 67 7.16 -18.88 -9.38
C ARG A 67 7.03 -17.95 -8.17
N GLU A 68 6.57 -16.71 -8.35
CA GLU A 68 6.41 -15.76 -7.24
C GLU A 68 5.15 -16.04 -6.39
N SER A 69 4.14 -16.69 -6.97
CA SER A 69 2.88 -17.03 -6.28
C SER A 69 2.85 -18.42 -5.66
N ALA A 70 3.75 -19.31 -6.09
CA ALA A 70 3.95 -20.60 -5.44
C ALA A 70 4.58 -20.38 -4.06
N ALA A 71 3.76 -20.54 -3.02
CA ALA A 71 4.17 -20.55 -1.61
C ALA A 71 4.92 -21.84 -1.24
#